data_AF-A0A924KM27-F1
#
_entry.id   AF-A0A924KM27-F1
#
_cell.length_a   1.000
_cell.length_b   1.000
_cell.length_c   1.000
_cell.angle_alpha   90.00
_cell.angle_beta   90.00
_cell.angle_gamma   90.00
#
_symmetry.space_group_name_H-M   'P 1'
#
loop_
_entity.id
_entity.type
_entity.pdbx_description
1 polymer ?
#
loop_
_entity_poly.entity_id
_entity_poly.type
_entity_poly.pdbx_seq_one_letter_code
_entity_poly.pdbx_strand_id
1 'polypeptide(L)'
;MTFNHTYLYFLRVRLILVSALLLSGPALAEVDALVRESVALVEQGKPHEAFVRLAAVETQRAGDPDFDTVLGIAANDSGQFTRAVFALERALTIQPGNARARAELGRALFALKDNLAARQVLQEAKRENIPPEVAR
;
A
#
# COMPACT_ATOMS: atom_id res chain seq x y z
N MET A 1 17.54 -38.03 -56.10
CA MET A 1 16.18 -37.55 -55.81
C MET A 1 15.81 -38.04 -54.41
N THR A 2 16.06 -37.19 -53.42
CA THR A 2 15.09 -36.55 -52.50
C THR A 2 14.75 -37.42 -51.29
N PHE A 3 15.46 -37.25 -50.17
CA PHE A 3 15.08 -36.41 -49.00
C PHE A 3 13.79 -36.89 -48.30
N ASN A 4 13.92 -37.33 -47.03
CA ASN A 4 13.04 -36.92 -45.91
C ASN A 4 13.40 -37.64 -44.59
N HIS A 5 14.53 -37.27 -43.99
CA HIS A 5 14.80 -37.54 -42.56
C HIS A 5 14.23 -36.45 -41.63
N THR A 6 13.46 -35.50 -42.18
CA THR A 6 13.04 -34.27 -41.49
C THR A 6 11.85 -34.44 -40.54
N TYR A 7 11.14 -35.56 -40.54
CA TYR A 7 9.90 -35.70 -39.77
C TYR A 7 10.07 -36.18 -38.33
N LEU A 8 11.22 -36.75 -37.95
CA LEU A 8 11.42 -37.30 -36.61
C LEU A 8 11.84 -36.27 -35.55
N TYR A 9 12.24 -35.06 -35.96
CA TYR A 9 12.61 -33.97 -35.05
C TYR A 9 11.39 -33.16 -34.55
N PHE A 10 10.33 -33.06 -35.34
CA PHE A 10 9.16 -32.23 -34.98
C PHE A 10 8.29 -32.84 -33.87
N LEU A 11 8.39 -34.15 -33.60
CA LEU A 11 7.59 -34.79 -32.55
C LEU A 11 8.20 -34.66 -31.15
N ARG A 12 9.52 -34.43 -31.02
CA ARG A 12 10.18 -34.25 -29.71
C ARG A 12 10.17 -32.81 -29.20
N VAL A 13 10.00 -31.82 -30.08
CA VAL A 13 9.98 -30.39 -29.70
C VAL A 13 8.60 -29.95 -29.17
N ARG A 14 7.52 -30.68 -29.48
CA ARG A 14 6.17 -30.37 -28.96
C ARG A 14 5.95 -30.73 -27.49
N LEU A 15 6.85 -31.48 -26.86
CA LEU A 15 6.73 -31.90 -25.46
C LEU A 15 7.48 -31.02 -24.45
N ILE A 16 8.20 -29.99 -24.91
CA ILE A 16 8.94 -29.08 -24.02
C ILE A 16 8.18 -27.76 -23.77
N LEU A 17 7.12 -27.47 -24.53
CA LEU A 17 6.34 -26.24 -24.38
C LEU A 17 5.09 -26.35 -23.48
N VAL A 18 4.81 -27.52 -22.90
CA VAL A 18 3.67 -27.70 -21.98
C VAL A 18 4.12 -27.79 -20.51
N SER A 19 5.42 -27.92 -20.25
CA SER A 19 5.97 -28.09 -18.90
C SER A 19 6.49 -26.81 -18.23
N ALA A 20 6.25 -25.63 -18.84
CA ALA A 20 6.63 -24.34 -18.25
C ALA A 20 5.43 -23.51 -17.75
N LEU A 21 4.26 -24.15 -17.57
CA LEU A 21 3.05 -23.51 -17.04
C LEU A 21 2.64 -24.12 -15.69
N LEU A 22 3.61 -24.38 -14.81
CA LEU A 22 3.39 -24.88 -13.45
C LEU A 22 4.26 -24.14 -12.43
N LEU A 23 4.35 -22.81 -12.55
CA LEU A 23 4.84 -21.94 -11.46
C LEU A 23 3.94 -20.73 -11.21
N SER A 24 2.68 -20.76 -11.64
CA SER A 24 1.65 -19.98 -10.97
C SER A 24 1.27 -20.74 -9.70
N GLY A 25 2.05 -20.57 -8.64
CA GLY A 25 1.63 -20.96 -7.29
C GLY A 25 0.26 -20.35 -6.96
N PRO A 26 -0.45 -20.84 -5.93
CA PRO A 26 -1.78 -20.34 -5.62
C PRO A 26 -1.67 -18.97 -4.94
N ALA A 27 -1.29 -17.92 -5.69
CA ALA A 27 -1.36 -16.52 -5.25
C ALA A 27 -2.79 -16.10 -4.89
N LEU A 28 -3.77 -16.92 -5.27
CA LEU A 28 -5.19 -16.72 -5.01
C LEU A 28 -5.67 -17.33 -3.68
N ALA A 29 -4.83 -18.05 -2.91
CA ALA A 29 -5.23 -18.71 -1.66
C ALA A 29 -4.66 -18.06 -0.38
N GLU A 30 -3.64 -17.20 -0.49
CA GLU A 30 -3.29 -16.18 0.51
C GLU A 30 -4.35 -15.07 0.50
N VAL A 31 -5.63 -15.47 0.59
CA VAL A 31 -6.80 -14.59 0.59
C VAL A 31 -6.77 -13.81 1.90
N ASP A 32 -6.10 -12.67 1.81
CA ASP A 32 -5.96 -11.55 2.73
C ASP A 32 -5.66 -11.84 4.20
N ALA A 33 -4.78 -12.82 4.46
CA ALA A 33 -4.17 -12.98 5.78
C ALA A 33 -3.44 -11.70 6.21
N LEU A 34 -2.64 -11.11 5.31
CA LEU A 34 -1.93 -9.86 5.56
C LEU A 34 -2.86 -8.71 5.97
N VAL A 35 -3.97 -8.51 5.24
CA VAL A 35 -4.93 -7.44 5.55
C VAL A 35 -5.60 -7.71 6.89
N ARG A 36 -6.05 -8.94 7.17
CA ARG A 36 -6.63 -9.29 8.48
C ARG A 36 -5.65 -9.10 9.63
N GLU A 37 -4.42 -9.55 9.50
CA GLU A 37 -3.37 -9.36 10.50
C GLU A 37 -3.06 -7.87 10.72
N SER A 38 -3.04 -7.09 9.64
CA SER A 38 -2.79 -5.65 9.72
C SER A 38 -3.93 -4.90 10.40
N VAL A 39 -5.19 -5.29 10.14
CA VAL A 39 -6.35 -4.80 10.90
C VAL A 39 -6.19 -5.12 12.39
N ALA A 40 -5.82 -6.36 12.73
CA ALA A 40 -5.61 -6.76 14.13
C ALA A 40 -4.46 -5.97 14.78
N LEU A 41 -3.38 -5.66 14.05
CA LEU A 41 -2.29 -4.82 14.54
C LEU A 41 -2.77 -3.38 14.83
N VAL A 42 -3.58 -2.79 13.95
CA VAL A 42 -4.19 -1.48 14.19
C VAL A 42 -5.07 -1.50 15.45
N GLU A 43 -5.94 -2.51 15.58
CA GLU A 43 -6.82 -2.68 16.76
C GLU A 43 -6.05 -2.90 18.06
N GLN A 44 -4.86 -3.52 17.99
CA GLN A 44 -3.94 -3.70 19.12
C GLN A 44 -3.15 -2.42 19.47
N GLY A 45 -3.38 -1.30 18.79
CA GLY A 45 -2.62 -0.06 19.00
C GLY A 45 -1.20 -0.12 18.43
N LYS A 46 -0.96 -0.99 17.44
CA LYS A 46 0.32 -1.13 16.71
C LYS A 46 0.20 -0.70 15.24
N PRO A 47 -0.35 0.49 14.93
CA PRO A 47 -0.58 0.89 13.55
C PRO A 47 0.71 1.03 12.75
N HIS A 48 1.83 1.37 13.40
CA HIS A 48 3.11 1.54 12.72
C HIS A 48 3.65 0.20 12.20
N GLU A 49 3.50 -0.88 12.98
CA GLU A 49 3.88 -2.23 12.52
C GLU A 49 3.02 -2.66 11.34
N ALA A 50 1.70 -2.41 11.40
CA ALA A 50 0.79 -2.68 10.30
C ALA A 50 1.20 -1.90 9.03
N PHE A 51 1.49 -0.61 9.17
CA PHE A 51 1.93 0.24 8.07
C PHE A 51 3.21 -0.30 7.43
N VAL A 52 4.24 -0.65 8.22
CA VAL A 52 5.50 -1.17 7.69
C VAL A 52 5.30 -2.48 6.93
N ARG A 53 4.50 -3.41 7.45
CA ARG A 53 4.21 -4.69 6.77
C ARG A 53 3.47 -4.48 5.45
N LEU A 54 2.45 -3.62 5.44
CA LEU A 54 1.69 -3.31 4.22
C LEU A 54 2.56 -2.57 3.20
N ALA A 55 3.33 -1.58 3.63
CA ALA A 55 4.21 -0.80 2.75
C ALA A 55 5.26 -1.67 2.04
N ALA A 56 5.73 -2.75 2.69
CA ALA A 56 6.70 -3.68 2.10
C ALA A 56 6.18 -4.41 0.85
N VAL A 57 4.85 -4.54 0.71
CA VAL A 57 4.21 -5.22 -0.43
C VAL A 57 3.34 -4.29 -1.28
N GLU A 58 3.40 -2.98 -1.03
CA GLU A 58 2.52 -2.02 -1.69
C GLU A 58 2.70 -2.03 -3.21
N THR A 59 3.92 -2.23 -3.72
CA THR A 59 4.16 -2.30 -5.17
C THR A 59 3.43 -3.44 -5.87
N GLN A 60 3.13 -4.53 -5.15
CA GLN A 60 2.37 -5.67 -5.72
C GLN A 60 0.86 -5.56 -5.48
N ARG A 61 0.44 -4.85 -4.43
CA ARG A 61 -0.95 -4.85 -3.96
C ARG A 61 -1.69 -3.52 -4.16
N ALA A 62 -0.99 -2.42 -4.46
CA ALA A 62 -1.64 -1.13 -4.70
C ALA A 62 -2.70 -1.24 -5.80
N GLY A 63 -3.86 -0.62 -5.58
CA GLY A 63 -5.04 -0.71 -6.44
C GLY A 63 -6.05 -1.76 -5.99
N ASP A 64 -5.68 -2.67 -5.09
CA ASP A 64 -6.64 -3.49 -4.35
C ASP A 64 -7.31 -2.63 -3.28
N PRO A 65 -8.64 -2.39 -3.36
CA PRO A 65 -9.33 -1.45 -2.47
C PRO A 65 -9.35 -1.87 -1.00
N ASP A 66 -9.35 -3.17 -0.69
CA ASP A 66 -9.36 -3.63 0.70
C ASP A 66 -7.97 -3.44 1.33
N PHE A 67 -6.92 -3.80 0.60
CA PHE A 67 -5.54 -3.52 0.97
C PHE A 67 -5.27 -2.03 1.12
N ASP A 68 -5.68 -1.22 0.15
CA ASP A 68 -5.45 0.22 0.13
C ASP A 68 -6.22 0.95 1.26
N THR A 69 -7.42 0.46 1.60
CA THR A 69 -8.17 0.98 2.76
C THR A 69 -7.42 0.72 4.06
N VAL A 70 -6.90 -0.50 4.27
CA VAL A 70 -6.19 -0.84 5.52
C VAL A 70 -4.81 -0.17 5.59
N LEU A 71 -4.09 -0.07 4.47
CA LEU A 71 -2.85 0.72 4.39
C LEU A 71 -3.12 2.18 4.73
N GLY A 72 -4.23 2.74 4.23
CA GLY A 72 -4.69 4.09 4.55
C GLY A 72 -4.93 4.33 6.03
N ILE A 73 -5.68 3.42 6.68
CA ILE A 73 -5.97 3.46 8.12
C ILE A 73 -4.67 3.36 8.93
N ALA A 74 -3.83 2.36 8.64
CA ALA A 74 -2.57 2.17 9.35
C ALA A 74 -1.64 3.37 9.19
N ALA A 75 -1.56 3.96 8.00
CA ALA A 75 -0.79 5.17 7.74
C ALA A 75 -1.32 6.39 8.52
N ASN A 76 -2.65 6.58 8.59
CA ASN A 76 -3.26 7.64 9.40
C ASN A 76 -2.88 7.52 10.88
N ASP A 77 -3.09 6.34 11.46
CA ASP A 77 -2.90 6.10 12.89
C ASP A 77 -1.42 6.08 13.28
N SER A 78 -0.54 5.97 12.29
CA SER A 78 0.90 6.07 12.44
C SER A 78 1.44 7.49 12.17
N GLY A 79 0.62 8.41 11.68
CA GLY A 79 1.01 9.79 11.36
C GLY A 79 1.60 9.99 9.96
N GLN A 80 1.56 8.98 9.08
CA GLN A 80 1.97 9.10 7.67
C GLN A 80 0.82 9.63 6.80
N PHE A 81 0.30 10.81 7.12
CA PHE A 81 -0.93 11.33 6.53
C PHE A 81 -0.88 11.47 5.00
N THR A 82 0.25 11.87 4.41
CA THR A 82 0.41 11.91 2.94
C THR A 82 0.28 10.52 2.32
N ARG A 83 0.81 9.49 2.98
CA ARG A 83 0.72 8.10 2.51
C ARG A 83 -0.71 7.59 2.63
N ALA A 84 -1.40 7.96 3.71
CA ALA A 84 -2.81 7.66 3.90
C ALA A 84 -3.67 8.23 2.77
N VAL A 85 -3.49 9.51 2.42
CA VAL A 85 -4.22 10.17 1.31
C VAL A 85 -4.10 9.35 0.02
N PHE A 86 -2.87 9.03 -0.40
CA PHE A 86 -2.66 8.29 -1.65
C PHE A 86 -3.32 6.91 -1.66
N ALA A 87 -3.20 6.15 -0.57
CA ALA A 87 -3.81 4.83 -0.50
C ALA A 87 -5.35 4.91 -0.53
N LEU A 88 -5.92 5.84 0.24
CA LEU A 88 -7.38 6.01 0.34
C LEU A 88 -8.00 6.55 -0.95
N GLU A 89 -7.29 7.42 -1.68
CA GLU A 89 -7.71 7.86 -3.02
C GLU A 89 -7.75 6.71 -4.02
N ARG A 90 -6.76 5.80 -4.00
CA ARG A 90 -6.81 4.58 -4.82
C ARG A 90 -8.01 3.71 -4.45
N ALA A 91 -8.22 3.46 -3.16
CA ALA A 91 -9.37 2.67 -2.69
C ALA A 91 -10.71 3.28 -3.14
N LEU A 92 -10.88 4.59 -3.00
CA LEU A 92 -12.10 5.31 -3.38
C LEU A 92 -12.27 5.44 -4.90
N THR A 93 -11.20 5.34 -5.68
CA THR A 93 -11.28 5.27 -7.15
C THR A 93 -12.00 4.00 -7.59
N ILE A 94 -11.74 2.87 -6.91
CA ILE A 94 -12.37 1.57 -7.22
C ILE A 94 -13.71 1.39 -6.50
N GLN A 95 -13.80 1.85 -5.24
CA GLN A 95 -15.00 1.76 -4.41
C GLN A 95 -15.47 3.15 -3.92
N PRO A 96 -16.11 3.97 -4.79
CA PRO A 96 -16.55 5.31 -4.41
C PRO A 96 -17.52 5.34 -3.22
N GLY A 97 -18.26 4.25 -2.99
CA GLY A 97 -19.23 4.10 -1.89
C GLY A 97 -18.64 3.70 -0.54
N ASN A 98 -17.32 3.46 -0.45
CA ASN A 98 -16.68 3.05 0.81
C ASN A 98 -16.63 4.23 1.81
N ALA A 99 -17.64 4.29 2.67
CA ALA A 99 -17.79 5.37 3.65
C ALA A 99 -16.63 5.42 4.66
N ARG A 100 -16.07 4.26 5.02
CA ARG A 100 -14.92 4.17 5.92
C ARG A 100 -13.68 4.80 5.28
N ALA A 101 -13.32 4.41 4.06
CA ALA A 101 -12.20 4.99 3.35
C ALA A 101 -12.35 6.51 3.16
N ARG A 102 -13.58 6.99 2.90
CA ARG A 102 -13.87 8.43 2.81
C ARG A 102 -13.66 9.17 4.13
N ALA A 103 -14.11 8.60 5.24
CA ALA A 103 -13.89 9.19 6.56
C ALA A 103 -12.40 9.26 6.91
N GLU A 104 -11.66 8.19 6.62
CA GLU A 104 -10.21 8.14 6.81
C GLU A 104 -9.47 9.15 5.94
N LEU A 105 -9.92 9.36 4.69
CA LEU A 105 -9.33 10.39 3.82
C LEU A 105 -9.53 11.78 4.44
N GLY A 106 -10.71 12.03 5.01
CA GLY A 106 -11.00 13.25 5.76
C GLY A 106 -10.05 13.48 6.94
N ARG A 107 -9.80 12.43 7.75
CA ARG A 107 -8.83 12.49 8.86
C ARG A 107 -7.42 12.82 8.37
N ALA A 108 -6.98 12.19 7.28
CA ALA A 108 -5.66 12.40 6.70
C ALA A 108 -5.47 13.86 6.23
N LEU A 109 -6.46 14.37 5.49
CA LEU A 109 -6.44 15.73 4.95
C LEU A 109 -6.50 16.80 6.05
N PHE A 110 -7.28 16.56 7.11
CA PHE A 110 -7.34 17.43 8.27
C PHE A 110 -5.97 17.53 8.95
N ALA A 111 -5.37 16.37 9.27
CA ALA A 111 -4.06 16.33 9.92
C ALA A 111 -2.93 16.94 9.06
N LEU A 112 -2.99 16.84 7.73
CA LEU A 112 -2.03 17.52 6.85
C LEU A 112 -2.14 19.04 6.94
N LYS A 113 -3.36 19.59 6.98
CA LYS A 113 -3.55 21.04 7.13
C LYS A 113 -3.01 21.53 8.47
N ASP A 114 -3.28 20.82 9.55
CA ASP A 114 -2.77 21.17 10.88
C ASP A 114 -1.24 21.14 10.94
N ASN A 115 -0.62 20.13 10.32
CA ASN A 115 0.84 20.05 10.25
C ASN A 115 1.46 21.21 9.46
N LEU A 116 0.80 21.66 8.39
CA LEU A 116 1.27 22.83 7.63
C LEU A 116 1.12 24.11 8.45
N ALA A 117 -0.02 24.31 9.12
CA ALA A 117 -0.24 25.45 10.00
C ALA A 117 0.77 25.49 11.15
N ALA A 118 1.00 24.35 11.82
CA ALA A 118 1.99 24.23 12.90
C ALA A 118 3.42 24.59 12.42
N ARG A 119 3.79 24.18 11.21
CA ARG A 119 5.10 24.55 10.64
C ARG A 119 5.23 26.04 10.38
N GLN A 120 4.17 26.71 9.93
CA GLN A 120 4.18 28.16 9.71
C GLN A 120 4.39 28.91 11.03
N VAL A 121 3.63 28.57 12.07
CA VAL A 121 3.76 29.16 13.41
C VAL A 121 5.17 28.97 13.96
N LEU A 122 5.73 27.75 13.84
CA LEU A 122 7.10 27.47 14.28
C LEU A 122 8.16 28.24 13.48
N GLN A 123 7.91 28.53 12.20
CA GLN A 123 8.82 29.34 11.38
C GLN A 123 8.75 30.82 11.77
N GLU A 124 7.57 31.35 12.07
CA GLU A 124 7.38 32.70 12.57
C GLU A 124 8.06 32.89 13.93
N ALA A 125 7.84 31.98 14.89
CA ALA A 125 8.49 31.98 16.19
C ALA A 125 10.03 31.99 16.10
N LYS A 126 10.61 31.28 15.12
CA LYS A 126 12.05 31.29 14.85
C LYS A 126 12.54 32.62 14.27
N ARG A 127 11.75 33.27 13.41
CA ARG A 127 12.10 34.56 12.78
C ARG A 127 12.06 35.71 13.79
N GLU A 128 11.16 35.64 14.76
CA GLU A 128 11.03 36.63 15.83
C GLU A 128 12.17 36.56 16.86
N ASN A 129 13.13 35.64 16.68
CA ASN A 129 14.34 35.54 17.49
C ASN A 129 14.01 35.44 19.00
N ILE A 130 12.98 34.66 19.36
CA ILE A 130 12.60 34.42 20.75
C ILE A 130 13.84 33.90 21.50
N PRO A 131 14.37 34.65 22.49
CA PRO A 131 15.56 34.23 23.21
C PRO A 131 15.34 32.85 23.84
N PRO A 132 16.40 32.00 23.90
CA PRO A 132 16.29 30.62 24.39
C PRO A 132 15.78 30.47 25.83
N GLU A 133 15.61 31.58 26.56
CA GLU A 133 15.14 31.64 27.94
C GLU A 133 13.64 31.28 28.11
N VAL A 134 12.82 31.37 27.05
CA VAL A 134 11.37 31.12 27.11
C VAL A 134 10.98 29.69 26.67
N ALA A 135 11.93 28.91 26.12
CA ALA A 135 11.67 27.61 25.47
C ALA A 135 11.86 26.39 26.40
N ARG A 136 11.42 26.46 27.67
CA ARG A 136 11.41 25.30 28.58
C ARG A 136 10.09 24.54 28.52
#